data_AF-A0A965HLA0-F1
#
_entry.id   AF-A0A965HLA0-F1
#
_cell.length_a   1.000
_cell.length_b   1.000
_cell.length_c   1.000
_cell.angle_alpha   90.00
_cell.angle_beta   90.00
_cell.angle_gamma   90.00
#
_symmetry.space_group_name_H-M   'P 1'
#
loop_
_entity.id
_entity.type
_entity.pdbx_description
1 polymer ?
#
loop_
_entity_poly.entity_id
_entity_poly.type
_entity_poly.pdbx_seq_one_letter_code
_entity_poly.pdbx_strand_id
1 'polypeptide(L)'
;MRFHFPIIIIDEDFRSENASGLGIRALAKAIEGEGVEVLGVTNYGDLTSFAQQQSRGSAFILSIDDEELANEEEETIAELRTFVREIRHRNAEIPIFLHGETRTSRHIPNDVLRELHGFIHMYEDTPEFIARYVVRESRAYLETLAPPFFRALTHYAADGSYSWHCPGHSGGVAFLKSPVGQMFHQFFGENMLRADVCNAVDELGQLLDHTGPVADSERNAARIFNADHLYFVTNGTSTSNKMVWH
;
A
#
# COMPACT_ATOMS: atom_id res chain seq x y z
N MET A 1 -1.71 -0.56 14.76
CA MET A 1 -2.57 0.30 13.91
C MET A 1 -2.95 -0.48 12.65
N ARG A 2 -4.16 -0.34 12.10
CA ARG A 2 -4.56 -1.02 10.86
C ARG A 2 -4.66 -0.01 9.72
N PHE A 3 -3.83 -0.17 8.70
CA PHE A 3 -4.00 0.52 7.43
C PHE A 3 -4.90 -0.31 6.52
N HIS A 4 -5.77 0.35 5.77
CA HIS A 4 -6.75 -0.30 4.90
C HIS A 4 -6.29 -0.20 3.45
N PHE A 5 -5.67 -1.27 2.95
CA PHE A 5 -5.25 -1.40 1.56
C PHE A 5 -5.74 -2.72 0.97
N PRO A 6 -6.95 -2.75 0.37
CA PRO A 6 -7.49 -3.97 -0.23
C PRO A 6 -6.62 -4.56 -1.34
N ILE A 7 -6.79 -5.85 -1.58
CA ILE A 7 -6.35 -6.51 -2.82
C ILE A 7 -7.44 -6.33 -3.85
N ILE A 8 -7.08 -5.83 -5.04
CA ILE A 8 -8.03 -5.55 -6.12
C ILE A 8 -8.04 -6.74 -7.07
N ILE A 9 -9.22 -7.31 -7.31
CA ILE A 9 -9.42 -8.41 -8.26
C ILE A 9 -10.21 -7.88 -9.44
N ILE A 10 -9.63 -7.99 -10.63
CA ILE A 10 -10.26 -7.61 -11.91
C ILE A 10 -10.58 -8.88 -12.65
N ASP A 11 -11.87 -9.19 -12.76
CA ASP A 11 -12.37 -10.42 -13.37
C ASP A 11 -13.80 -10.16 -13.86
N GLU A 12 -14.05 -10.32 -15.16
CA GLU A 12 -15.37 -10.07 -15.76
C GLU A 12 -16.47 -10.96 -15.17
N ASP A 13 -16.09 -12.17 -14.78
CA ASP A 13 -16.93 -13.19 -14.18
C ASP A 13 -17.02 -13.13 -12.67
N PHE A 14 -16.48 -12.08 -12.02
CA PHE A 14 -16.45 -11.99 -10.56
C PHE A 14 -17.85 -12.10 -9.95
N ARG A 15 -18.90 -11.73 -10.72
CA ARG A 15 -20.31 -11.81 -10.33
C ARG A 15 -21.10 -12.92 -11.04
N SER A 16 -20.46 -13.70 -11.91
CA SER A 16 -21.06 -14.80 -12.68
C SER A 16 -21.11 -16.10 -11.88
N GLU A 17 -22.11 -16.95 -12.10
CA GLU A 17 -22.22 -18.28 -11.46
C GLU A 17 -21.47 -19.40 -12.21
N ASN A 18 -20.57 -19.06 -13.13
CA ASN A 18 -19.75 -20.03 -13.86
C ASN A 18 -18.53 -20.49 -13.04
N ALA A 19 -17.79 -21.47 -13.58
CA ALA A 19 -16.63 -22.05 -12.90
C ALA A 19 -15.53 -21.02 -12.61
N SER A 20 -15.25 -20.12 -13.56
CA SER A 20 -14.29 -19.02 -13.42
C SER A 20 -14.66 -18.09 -12.26
N GLY A 21 -15.90 -17.57 -12.27
CA GLY A 21 -16.43 -16.70 -11.23
C GLY A 21 -16.48 -17.35 -9.85
N LEU A 22 -16.80 -18.65 -9.76
CA LEU A 22 -16.75 -19.40 -8.51
C LEU A 22 -15.31 -19.56 -7.99
N GLY A 23 -14.35 -19.84 -8.88
CA GLY A 23 -12.93 -19.98 -8.54
C GLY A 23 -12.35 -18.69 -7.98
N ILE A 24 -12.52 -17.57 -8.69
CA ILE A 24 -11.97 -16.28 -8.24
C ILE A 24 -12.62 -15.79 -6.94
N ARG A 25 -13.92 -16.03 -6.74
CA ARG A 25 -14.59 -15.71 -5.46
C ARG A 25 -14.15 -16.61 -4.31
N ALA A 26 -13.80 -17.87 -4.58
CA ALA A 26 -13.20 -18.74 -3.57
C ALA A 26 -11.83 -18.20 -3.13
N LEU A 27 -11.02 -17.72 -4.08
CA LEU A 27 -9.76 -17.03 -3.78
C LEU A 27 -9.99 -15.73 -2.99
N ALA A 28 -10.94 -14.89 -3.41
CA ALA A 28 -11.30 -13.67 -2.69
C ALA A 28 -11.65 -13.96 -1.22
N LYS A 29 -12.50 -14.96 -0.99
CA LYS A 29 -12.89 -15.38 0.36
C LYS A 29 -11.71 -15.94 1.17
N ALA A 30 -10.80 -16.65 0.53
CA ALA A 30 -9.59 -17.15 1.19
C ALA A 30 -8.67 -15.99 1.61
N ILE A 31 -8.52 -14.96 0.78
CA ILE A 31 -7.78 -13.73 1.11
C ILE A 31 -8.43 -12.98 2.28
N GLU A 32 -9.76 -12.83 2.27
CA GLU A 32 -10.51 -12.26 3.39
C GLU A 32 -10.33 -13.05 4.68
N GLY A 33 -10.23 -14.38 4.59
CA GLY A 33 -9.92 -15.26 5.70
C GLY A 33 -8.54 -15.00 6.35
N GLU A 34 -7.58 -14.48 5.59
CA GLU A 34 -6.26 -14.04 6.09
C GLU A 34 -6.27 -12.60 6.64
N GLY A 35 -7.45 -11.97 6.70
CA GLY A 35 -7.69 -10.66 7.32
C GLY A 35 -7.41 -9.46 6.42
N VAL A 36 -7.36 -9.66 5.09
CA VAL A 36 -7.16 -8.59 4.10
C VAL A 36 -8.45 -8.37 3.32
N GLU A 37 -8.83 -7.11 3.14
CA GLU A 37 -10.03 -6.75 2.37
C GLU A 37 -9.82 -7.02 0.88
N VAL A 38 -10.86 -7.47 0.19
CA VAL A 38 -10.84 -7.70 -1.26
C VAL A 38 -11.86 -6.79 -1.95
N LEU A 39 -11.44 -6.16 -3.04
CA LEU A 39 -12.32 -5.39 -3.92
C LEU A 39 -12.40 -6.06 -5.29
N GLY A 40 -13.53 -6.69 -5.60
CA GLY A 40 -13.78 -7.30 -6.90
C GLY A 40 -14.45 -6.34 -7.88
N VAL A 41 -13.91 -6.26 -9.10
CA VAL A 41 -14.40 -5.41 -10.19
C VAL A 41 -14.47 -6.19 -11.49
N THR A 42 -15.44 -5.85 -12.34
CA THR A 42 -15.88 -6.69 -13.47
C THR A 42 -15.44 -6.22 -14.84
N ASN A 43 -14.59 -5.19 -14.95
CA ASN A 43 -14.14 -4.74 -16.28
C ASN A 43 -12.82 -3.96 -16.19
N TYR A 44 -11.96 -4.18 -17.19
CA TYR A 44 -10.78 -3.38 -17.51
C TYR A 44 -11.13 -1.95 -17.96
N GLY A 45 -12.28 -1.73 -18.59
CA GLY A 45 -12.64 -0.53 -19.37
C GLY A 45 -12.63 0.83 -18.66
N ASP A 46 -12.47 0.87 -17.34
CA ASP A 46 -12.23 2.12 -16.61
C ASP A 46 -10.77 2.19 -16.09
N LEU A 47 -9.82 1.79 -16.95
CA LEU A 47 -8.37 1.75 -16.69
C LEU A 47 -7.86 3.03 -16.03
N THR A 48 -8.38 4.19 -16.44
CA THR A 48 -8.00 5.50 -15.91
C THR A 48 -8.50 5.70 -14.47
N SER A 49 -9.72 5.25 -14.17
CA SER A 49 -10.27 5.25 -12.80
C SER A 49 -9.57 4.23 -11.91
N PHE A 50 -9.19 3.06 -12.42
CA PHE A 50 -8.43 2.06 -11.67
C PHE A 50 -6.99 2.48 -11.38
N ALA A 51 -6.33 3.10 -12.35
CA ALA A 51 -5.03 3.71 -12.13
C ALA A 51 -5.10 4.86 -11.11
N GLN A 52 -6.26 5.53 -10.93
CA GLN A 52 -6.46 6.47 -9.82
C GLN A 52 -6.67 5.74 -8.47
N GLN A 53 -7.29 4.56 -8.49
CA GLN A 53 -7.53 3.73 -7.30
C GLN A 53 -6.31 2.95 -6.81
N GLN A 54 -5.24 2.81 -7.59
CA GLN A 54 -3.99 2.11 -7.17
C GLN A 54 -3.43 2.58 -5.82
N SER A 55 -3.64 3.86 -5.45
CA SER A 55 -3.19 4.42 -4.17
C SER A 55 -3.91 3.81 -2.97
N ARG A 56 -5.02 3.11 -3.22
CA ARG A 56 -5.86 2.44 -2.23
C ARG A 56 -5.63 0.93 -2.21
N GLY A 57 -4.91 0.36 -3.18
CA GLY A 57 -4.67 -1.08 -3.28
C GLY A 57 -3.32 -1.51 -2.72
N SER A 58 -3.21 -2.79 -2.32
CA SER A 58 -1.94 -3.41 -1.93
C SER A 58 -1.43 -4.47 -2.92
N ALA A 59 -2.29 -4.96 -3.81
CA ALA A 59 -1.94 -5.83 -4.94
C ALA A 59 -3.10 -5.84 -5.96
N PHE A 60 -2.81 -6.27 -7.18
CA PHE A 60 -3.78 -6.55 -8.23
C PHE A 60 -3.77 -8.04 -8.60
N ILE A 61 -4.95 -8.62 -8.81
CA ILE A 61 -5.13 -9.92 -9.46
C ILE A 61 -5.96 -9.66 -10.72
N LEU A 62 -5.39 -9.99 -11.87
CA LEU A 62 -6.03 -9.85 -13.17
C LEU A 62 -6.43 -11.22 -13.64
N SER A 63 -7.70 -11.41 -13.98
CA SER A 63 -8.18 -12.67 -14.50
C SER A 63 -8.30 -12.60 -16.02
N ILE A 64 -7.78 -13.62 -16.69
CA ILE A 64 -7.90 -13.81 -18.14
C ILE A 64 -8.30 -15.25 -18.35
N ASP A 65 -9.36 -15.46 -19.12
CA ASP A 65 -9.79 -16.80 -19.50
C ASP A 65 -9.23 -17.23 -20.87
N ASP A 66 -9.32 -18.53 -21.15
CA ASP A 66 -8.87 -19.07 -22.45
C ASP A 66 -9.84 -18.72 -23.59
N GLU A 67 -11.10 -18.35 -23.32
CA GLU A 67 -12.09 -17.98 -24.35
C GLU A 67 -11.83 -16.59 -24.94
N GLU A 68 -11.49 -15.60 -24.11
CA GLU A 68 -11.01 -14.27 -24.48
C GLU A 68 -9.78 -14.39 -25.39
N LEU A 69 -8.78 -15.18 -24.97
CA LEU A 69 -7.57 -15.39 -25.76
C LEU A 69 -7.82 -16.19 -27.04
N ALA A 70 -8.78 -17.11 -27.07
CA ALA A 70 -9.08 -17.89 -28.26
C ALA A 70 -9.83 -17.08 -29.34
N ASN A 71 -10.67 -16.14 -28.92
CA ASN A 71 -11.51 -15.36 -29.83
C ASN A 71 -10.87 -14.01 -30.22
N GLU A 72 -10.18 -13.35 -29.29
CA GLU A 72 -9.70 -11.96 -29.41
C GLU A 72 -8.27 -11.76 -28.86
N GLU A 73 -7.37 -12.74 -29.08
CA GLU A 73 -5.98 -12.76 -28.54
C GLU A 73 -5.24 -11.41 -28.59
N GLU A 74 -5.24 -10.74 -29.76
CA GLU A 74 -4.52 -9.49 -29.95
C GLU A 74 -5.11 -8.32 -29.13
N GLU A 75 -6.43 -8.28 -28.95
CA GLU A 75 -7.14 -7.24 -28.22
C GLU A 75 -6.93 -7.41 -26.71
N THR A 76 -7.18 -8.61 -26.18
CA THR A 76 -6.97 -8.94 -24.76
C THR A 76 -5.52 -8.68 -24.32
N ILE A 77 -4.54 -9.08 -25.14
CA ILE A 77 -3.12 -8.82 -24.86
C ILE A 77 -2.82 -7.32 -24.90
N ALA A 78 -3.42 -6.56 -25.84
CA ALA A 78 -3.22 -5.12 -25.93
C ALA A 78 -3.82 -4.39 -24.71
N GLU A 79 -4.99 -4.80 -24.24
CA GLU A 79 -5.63 -4.26 -23.04
C GLU A 79 -4.81 -4.57 -21.78
N LEU A 80 -4.43 -5.83 -21.58
CA LEU A 80 -3.58 -6.25 -20.46
C LEU A 80 -2.26 -5.46 -20.44
N ARG A 81 -1.59 -5.36 -21.60
CA ARG A 81 -0.34 -4.62 -21.74
C ARG A 81 -0.54 -3.14 -21.41
N THR A 82 -1.64 -2.54 -21.85
CA THR A 82 -1.96 -1.14 -21.56
C THR A 82 -2.18 -0.94 -20.07
N PHE A 83 -2.96 -1.81 -19.43
CA PHE A 83 -3.21 -1.78 -18.00
C PHE A 83 -1.94 -1.90 -17.16
N VAL A 84 -1.11 -2.91 -17.45
CA VAL A 84 0.16 -3.14 -16.73
C VAL A 84 1.11 -1.95 -16.89
N ARG A 85 1.20 -1.38 -18.10
CA ARG A 85 2.01 -0.18 -18.35
C ARG A 85 1.52 1.02 -17.56
N GLU A 86 0.21 1.25 -17.50
CA GLU A 86 -0.36 2.36 -16.73
C GLU A 86 -0.11 2.22 -15.22
N ILE A 87 -0.24 1.00 -14.66
CA ILE A 87 0.14 0.75 -13.26
C ILE A 87 1.62 1.04 -13.06
N ARG A 88 2.49 0.43 -13.88
CA ARG A 88 3.95 0.55 -13.72
C ARG A 88 4.44 1.98 -13.90
N HIS A 89 3.77 2.79 -14.71
CA HIS A 89 4.08 4.20 -14.86
C HIS A 89 3.95 4.99 -13.55
N ARG A 90 3.00 4.62 -12.69
CA ARG A 90 2.73 5.33 -11.43
C ARG A 90 3.25 4.58 -10.21
N ASN A 91 3.34 3.26 -10.29
CA ASN A 91 3.78 2.38 -9.22
C ASN A 91 4.58 1.19 -9.78
N ALA A 92 5.91 1.31 -9.70
CA ALA A 92 6.82 0.30 -10.21
C ALA A 92 6.75 -1.03 -9.43
N GLU A 93 6.41 -0.99 -8.13
CA GLU A 93 6.65 -2.11 -7.21
C GLU A 93 5.37 -2.82 -6.75
N ILE A 94 4.17 -2.28 -7.04
CA ILE A 94 2.93 -2.92 -6.59
C ILE A 94 2.80 -4.34 -7.17
N PRO A 95 2.47 -5.36 -6.36
CA PRO A 95 2.27 -6.71 -6.84
C PRO A 95 1.12 -6.81 -7.84
N ILE A 96 1.39 -7.46 -8.98
CA ILE A 96 0.37 -7.77 -10.01
C ILE A 96 0.44 -9.27 -10.28
N PHE A 97 -0.66 -9.97 -10.05
CA PHE A 97 -0.81 -11.39 -10.34
C PHE A 97 -1.73 -11.57 -11.55
N LEU A 98 -1.43 -12.57 -12.36
CA LEU A 98 -2.32 -13.03 -13.41
C LEU A 98 -2.98 -14.34 -12.95
N HIS A 99 -4.29 -14.42 -13.06
CA HIS A 99 -5.12 -15.56 -12.74
C HIS A 99 -5.71 -16.10 -14.03
N GLY A 100 -5.50 -17.38 -14.33
CA GLY A 100 -5.99 -17.96 -15.58
C GLY A 100 -5.67 -19.45 -15.67
N GLU A 101 -5.89 -20.01 -16.85
CA GLU A 101 -5.57 -21.42 -17.11
C GLU A 101 -4.08 -21.59 -17.45
N THR A 102 -3.56 -22.81 -17.27
CA THR A 102 -2.13 -23.11 -17.54
C THR A 102 -1.75 -22.84 -18.99
N ARG A 103 -2.69 -22.94 -19.93
CA ARG A 103 -2.46 -22.66 -21.34
C ARG A 103 -2.41 -21.16 -21.64
N THR A 104 -3.23 -20.36 -20.96
CA THR A 104 -3.25 -18.88 -21.00
C THR A 104 -1.83 -18.30 -20.90
N SER A 105 -1.02 -18.83 -19.97
CA SER A 105 0.36 -18.37 -19.73
C SER A 105 1.27 -18.39 -20.97
N ARG A 106 1.01 -19.28 -21.96
CA ARG A 106 1.83 -19.43 -23.17
C ARG A 106 1.58 -18.33 -24.20
N HIS A 107 0.42 -17.68 -24.13
CA HIS A 107 0.00 -16.62 -25.03
C HIS A 107 0.46 -15.24 -24.56
N ILE A 108 0.83 -15.10 -23.28
CA ILE A 108 1.26 -13.83 -22.71
C ILE A 108 2.69 -13.50 -23.19
N PRO A 109 2.92 -12.30 -23.78
CA PRO A 109 4.24 -11.93 -24.27
C PRO A 109 5.21 -11.63 -23.11
N ASN A 110 6.49 -11.89 -23.36
CA ASN A 110 7.56 -11.72 -22.35
C ASN A 110 7.66 -10.30 -21.76
N ASP A 111 7.29 -9.27 -22.54
CA ASP A 111 7.31 -7.90 -22.05
C ASP A 111 6.27 -7.64 -20.95
N VAL A 112 5.15 -8.37 -20.97
CA VAL A 112 4.12 -8.32 -19.93
C VAL A 112 4.49 -9.25 -18.77
N LEU A 113 4.91 -10.49 -19.06
CA LEU A 113 5.30 -11.47 -18.02
C LEU A 113 6.35 -10.93 -17.06
N ARG A 114 7.32 -10.14 -17.55
CA ARG A 114 8.38 -9.55 -16.73
C ARG A 114 7.85 -8.54 -15.69
N GLU A 115 6.70 -7.92 -15.95
CA GLU A 115 6.11 -6.92 -15.08
C GLU A 115 5.16 -7.55 -14.03
N LEU A 116 4.78 -8.82 -14.22
CA LEU A 116 3.94 -9.58 -13.30
C LEU A 116 4.77 -10.21 -12.16
N HIS A 117 4.18 -10.29 -10.98
CA HIS A 117 4.78 -10.93 -9.81
C HIS A 117 4.60 -12.45 -9.80
N GLY A 118 3.49 -12.94 -10.35
CA GLY A 118 3.21 -14.36 -10.40
C GLY A 118 2.00 -14.70 -11.27
N PHE A 119 1.93 -15.98 -11.62
CA PHE A 119 0.80 -16.58 -12.32
C PHE A 119 0.09 -17.55 -11.37
N ILE A 120 -1.23 -17.45 -11.28
CA ILE A 120 -2.11 -18.26 -10.44
C ILE A 120 -2.91 -19.17 -11.38
N HIS A 121 -2.77 -20.48 -11.20
CA HIS A 121 -3.42 -21.47 -12.05
C HIS A 121 -4.79 -21.84 -11.49
N MET A 122 -5.85 -21.44 -12.18
CA MET A 122 -7.25 -21.55 -11.72
C MET A 122 -7.65 -22.95 -11.23
N TYR A 123 -7.17 -24.01 -11.88
CA TYR A 123 -7.56 -25.40 -11.60
C TYR A 123 -6.49 -26.27 -10.93
N GLU A 124 -5.28 -25.74 -10.77
CA GLU A 124 -4.15 -26.50 -10.22
C GLU A 124 -3.79 -26.03 -8.80
N ASP A 125 -4.06 -24.76 -8.49
CA ASP A 125 -3.72 -24.16 -7.20
C ASP A 125 -4.90 -24.17 -6.22
N THR A 126 -4.62 -24.41 -4.94
CA THR A 126 -5.64 -24.28 -3.89
C THR A 126 -5.81 -22.81 -3.49
N PRO A 127 -7.05 -22.29 -3.37
CA PRO A 127 -7.32 -20.90 -2.98
C PRO A 127 -6.61 -20.47 -1.70
N GLU A 128 -6.52 -21.35 -0.69
CA GLU A 128 -5.90 -21.04 0.60
C GLU A 128 -4.39 -20.83 0.49
N PHE A 129 -3.71 -21.62 -0.35
CA PHE A 129 -2.27 -21.48 -0.58
C PHE A 129 -1.96 -20.16 -1.29
N ILE A 130 -2.73 -19.86 -2.35
CA ILE A 130 -2.55 -18.63 -3.13
C ILE A 130 -2.91 -17.40 -2.32
N ALA A 131 -3.98 -17.45 -1.51
CA ALA A 131 -4.32 -16.35 -0.62
C ALA A 131 -3.15 -15.98 0.30
N ARG A 132 -2.49 -16.96 0.92
CA ARG A 132 -1.30 -16.71 1.75
C ARG A 132 -0.14 -16.13 0.96
N TYR A 133 0.07 -16.60 -0.27
CA TYR A 133 1.11 -16.08 -1.14
C TYR A 133 0.85 -14.61 -1.52
N VAL A 134 -0.34 -14.29 -2.04
CA VAL A 134 -0.72 -12.92 -2.40
C VAL A 134 -0.67 -11.98 -1.20
N VAL A 135 -1.18 -12.41 -0.04
CA VAL A 135 -1.15 -11.62 1.20
C VAL A 135 0.28 -11.38 1.68
N ARG A 136 1.18 -12.35 1.52
CA ARG A 136 2.61 -12.16 1.85
C ARG A 136 3.24 -11.07 0.98
N GLU A 137 3.07 -11.15 -0.34
CA GLU A 137 3.64 -10.15 -1.26
C GLU A 137 3.02 -8.76 -1.05
N SER A 138 1.70 -8.71 -0.83
CA SER A 138 0.98 -7.48 -0.45
C SER A 138 1.56 -6.84 0.81
N ARG A 139 1.79 -7.61 1.87
CA ARG A 139 2.41 -7.11 3.11
C ARG A 139 3.84 -6.65 2.90
N ALA A 140 4.65 -7.42 2.16
CA ALA A 140 6.02 -7.05 1.83
C ALA A 140 6.08 -5.71 1.09
N TYR A 141 5.20 -5.51 0.10
CA TYR A 141 5.05 -4.23 -0.59
C TYR A 141 4.70 -3.09 0.38
N LEU A 142 3.67 -3.26 1.22
CA LEU A 142 3.26 -2.22 2.17
C LEU A 142 4.37 -1.84 3.17
N GLU A 143 5.21 -2.79 3.58
CA GLU A 143 6.36 -2.53 4.46
C GLU A 143 7.42 -1.63 3.79
N THR A 144 7.53 -1.65 2.46
CA THR A 144 8.46 -0.78 1.73
C THR A 144 7.99 0.65 1.58
N LEU A 145 6.68 0.91 1.66
CA LEU A 145 6.09 2.23 1.37
C LEU A 145 6.46 3.29 2.41
N ALA A 146 6.45 2.93 3.68
CA ALA A 146 6.66 3.89 4.76
C ALA A 146 8.13 4.33 4.79
N PRO A 147 8.43 5.65 4.67
CA PRO A 147 9.79 6.16 4.83
C PRO A 147 10.28 5.98 6.27
N PRO A 148 11.60 6.03 6.53
CA PRO A 148 12.21 5.63 7.80
C PRO A 148 11.53 6.22 9.04
N PHE A 149 11.42 7.55 9.12
CA PHE A 149 10.80 8.23 10.25
C PHE A 149 9.31 7.89 10.41
N PHE A 150 8.53 7.87 9.32
CA PHE A 150 7.11 7.55 9.40
C PHE A 150 6.90 6.10 9.86
N ARG A 151 7.71 5.15 9.38
CA ARG A 151 7.67 3.75 9.84
C ARG A 151 7.96 3.63 11.34
N ALA A 152 8.98 4.32 11.83
CA ALA A 152 9.28 4.32 13.25
C ALA A 152 8.14 4.94 14.08
N LEU A 153 7.56 6.05 13.60
CA LEU A 153 6.44 6.72 14.25
C LEU A 153 5.18 5.85 14.32
N THR A 154 4.87 5.10 13.27
CA THR A 154 3.70 4.20 13.25
C THR A 154 3.89 3.00 14.18
N HIS A 155 5.12 2.48 14.32
CA HIS A 155 5.47 1.45 15.30
C HIS A 155 5.32 1.98 16.73
N TYR A 156 5.95 3.11 17.05
CA TYR A 156 5.80 3.76 18.37
C TYR A 156 4.33 3.99 18.73
N ALA A 157 3.56 4.56 17.80
CA ALA A 157 2.14 4.82 18.02
C ALA A 157 1.36 3.53 18.25
N ALA A 158 1.71 2.43 17.58
CA ALA A 158 1.06 1.13 17.74
C ALA A 158 1.41 0.42 19.05
N ASP A 159 2.61 0.62 19.60
CA ASP A 159 3.11 -0.09 20.78
C ASP A 159 2.40 0.26 22.09
N GLY A 160 1.56 1.30 22.11
CA GLY A 160 0.75 1.55 23.29
C GLY A 160 1.45 2.30 24.43
N SER A 161 2.74 2.63 24.28
CA SER A 161 3.64 3.07 25.36
C SER A 161 3.09 4.29 26.12
N TYR A 162 2.72 4.07 27.39
CA TYR A 162 2.31 5.14 28.29
C TYR A 162 3.55 5.85 28.82
N SER A 163 3.74 7.10 28.43
CA SER A 163 4.92 7.87 28.77
C SER A 163 4.70 8.85 29.93
N TRP A 164 5.74 9.03 30.74
CA TRP A 164 5.80 10.00 31.84
C TRP A 164 6.57 11.27 31.47
N HIS A 165 6.75 11.50 30.16
CA HIS A 165 7.43 12.66 29.60
C HIS A 165 6.45 13.56 28.83
N CYS A 166 6.93 14.68 28.32
CA CYS A 166 6.14 15.56 27.44
C CYS A 166 5.80 14.85 26.11
N PRO A 167 4.74 15.26 25.39
CA PRO A 167 3.73 16.24 25.78
C PRO A 167 2.80 15.74 26.91
N GLY A 168 2.40 16.64 27.81
CA GLY A 168 1.61 16.30 29.01
C GLY A 168 0.17 15.80 28.74
N HIS A 169 -0.28 15.77 27.48
CA HIS A 169 -1.54 15.13 27.11
C HIS A 169 -1.42 13.61 27.01
N SER A 170 -0.21 13.04 27.02
CA SER A 170 0.07 11.61 27.05
C SER A 170 -0.71 10.82 25.99
N GLY A 171 -0.47 11.12 24.71
CA GLY A 171 -1.16 10.46 23.60
C GLY A 171 -2.64 10.83 23.45
N GLY A 172 -3.11 11.85 24.19
CA GLY A 172 -4.46 12.39 24.08
C GLY A 172 -5.33 12.15 25.32
N VAL A 173 -4.85 11.37 26.28
CA VAL A 173 -5.56 11.01 27.52
C VAL A 173 -6.01 12.23 28.33
N ALA A 174 -5.23 13.31 28.37
CA ALA A 174 -5.64 14.52 29.09
C ALA A 174 -6.89 15.18 28.49
N PHE A 175 -7.08 15.10 27.17
CA PHE A 175 -8.25 15.69 26.50
C PHE A 175 -9.55 14.98 26.89
N LEU A 176 -9.50 13.69 27.24
CA LEU A 176 -10.69 12.93 27.66
C LEU A 176 -11.29 13.40 28.99
N LYS A 177 -10.56 14.24 29.75
CA LYS A 177 -10.95 14.73 31.09
C LYS A 177 -11.88 15.96 31.07
N SER A 178 -12.21 16.51 29.89
CA SER A 178 -13.20 17.60 29.77
C SER A 178 -14.10 17.41 28.55
N PRO A 179 -15.36 17.92 28.56
CA PRO A 179 -16.25 17.80 27.41
C PRO A 179 -15.68 18.44 26.13
N VAL A 180 -15.07 19.62 26.24
CA VAL A 180 -14.42 20.29 25.09
C VAL A 180 -13.20 19.50 24.60
N GLY A 181 -12.45 18.88 25.52
CA GLY A 181 -11.33 18.01 25.16
C GLY A 181 -11.78 16.72 24.47
N GLN A 182 -12.93 16.15 24.85
CA GLN A 182 -13.49 15.01 24.10
C GLN A 182 -13.88 15.39 22.68
N MET A 183 -14.45 16.58 22.47
CA MET A 183 -14.71 17.09 21.12
C MET A 183 -13.39 17.23 20.33
N PHE A 184 -12.34 17.76 20.95
CA PHE A 184 -11.01 17.87 20.34
C PHE A 184 -10.41 16.50 19.98
N HIS A 185 -10.47 15.54 20.90
CA HIS A 185 -9.97 14.18 20.70
C HIS A 185 -10.72 13.46 19.58
N GLN A 186 -12.05 13.60 19.51
CA GLN A 186 -12.86 13.02 18.43
C GLN A 186 -12.58 13.69 17.09
N PHE A 187 -12.36 15.00 17.08
CA PHE A 187 -12.09 15.75 15.87
C PHE A 187 -10.73 15.39 15.24
N PHE A 188 -9.65 15.37 16.03
CA PHE A 188 -8.31 15.07 15.53
C PHE A 188 -7.98 13.57 15.45
N GLY A 189 -8.61 12.76 16.30
CA GLY A 189 -8.39 11.32 16.38
C GLY A 189 -7.16 10.93 17.21
N GLU A 190 -7.20 9.74 17.78
CA GLU A 190 -6.17 9.25 18.71
C GLU A 190 -4.79 9.13 18.06
N ASN A 191 -4.70 8.63 16.82
CA ASN A 191 -3.41 8.41 16.15
C ASN A 191 -2.61 9.70 15.97
N MET A 192 -3.27 10.82 15.67
CA MET A 192 -2.61 12.13 15.57
C MET A 192 -2.03 12.54 16.93
N LEU A 193 -2.78 12.34 18.01
CA LEU A 193 -2.36 12.68 19.37
C LEU A 193 -1.27 11.73 19.91
N ARG A 194 -1.25 10.47 19.48
CA ARG A 194 -0.19 9.50 19.80
C ARG A 194 1.11 9.77 19.05
N ALA A 195 1.00 10.35 17.86
CA ALA A 195 2.14 10.77 17.05
C ALA A 195 2.75 12.10 17.53
N ASP A 196 2.06 12.88 18.37
CA ASP A 196 2.59 14.08 19.00
C ASP A 196 3.49 13.71 20.19
N VAL A 197 4.80 13.68 19.94
CA VAL A 197 5.84 13.22 20.84
C VAL A 197 6.97 14.24 20.95
N CYS A 198 7.74 14.16 22.02
CA CYS A 198 8.91 15.01 22.21
C CYS A 198 10.22 14.24 22.04
N ASN A 199 11.33 14.96 22.20
CA ASN A 199 12.69 14.44 22.19
C ASN A 199 12.98 13.33 23.22
N ALA A 200 12.08 13.05 24.17
CA ALA A 200 12.26 11.94 25.11
C ALA A 200 12.04 10.54 24.49
N VAL A 201 11.56 10.46 23.25
CA VAL A 201 11.38 9.20 22.51
C VAL A 201 12.64 8.92 21.69
N ASP A 202 13.63 8.31 22.34
CA ASP A 202 14.96 8.05 21.74
C ASP A 202 14.90 7.21 20.46
N GLU A 203 13.96 6.27 20.36
CA GLU A 203 13.79 5.38 19.20
C GLU A 203 13.43 6.10 17.90
N LEU A 204 12.88 7.33 17.98
CA LEU A 204 12.59 8.17 16.81
C LEU A 204 13.78 9.03 16.40
N GLY A 205 14.81 9.13 17.24
CA GLY A 205 15.94 10.02 17.05
C GLY A 205 15.61 11.49 17.30
N GLN A 206 16.57 12.36 17.02
CA GLN A 206 16.48 13.79 17.30
C GLN A 206 16.59 14.62 16.02
N LEU A 207 15.63 15.53 15.83
CA LEU A 207 15.63 16.46 14.70
C LEU A 207 16.78 17.46 14.76
N LEU A 208 17.09 17.98 15.95
CA LEU A 208 18.13 19.00 16.13
C LEU A 208 19.55 18.41 16.09
N ASP A 209 19.71 17.14 16.47
CA ASP A 209 21.01 16.47 16.47
C ASP A 209 21.23 15.59 15.23
N HIS A 210 20.24 15.49 14.35
CA HIS A 210 20.26 14.65 13.14
C HIS A 210 20.64 13.20 13.45
N THR A 211 19.84 12.53 14.29
CA THR A 211 20.07 11.14 14.70
C THR A 211 18.88 10.21 14.42
N GLY A 212 19.13 8.90 14.42
CA GLY A 212 18.11 7.86 14.31
C GLY A 212 17.28 7.94 13.02
N PRO A 213 16.00 7.50 13.07
CA PRO A 213 15.08 7.55 11.94
C PRO A 213 14.91 8.93 11.29
N VAL A 214 15.09 10.04 12.04
CA VAL A 214 15.08 11.39 11.46
C VAL A 214 16.23 11.56 10.45
N ALA A 215 17.46 11.22 10.86
CA ALA A 215 18.63 11.33 9.99
C ALA A 215 18.55 10.42 8.76
N ASP A 216 18.01 9.22 8.93
CA ASP A 216 17.81 8.29 7.82
C ASP A 216 16.77 8.82 6.82
N SER A 217 15.73 9.49 7.31
CA SER A 217 14.77 10.19 6.46
C SER A 217 15.39 11.40 5.76
N GLU A 218 16.26 12.17 6.41
CA GLU A 218 16.99 13.29 5.77
C GLU A 218 17.89 12.78 4.64
N ARG A 219 18.65 11.70 4.86
CA ARG A 219 19.48 11.05 3.83
C ARG A 219 18.65 10.50 2.68
N ASN A 220 17.53 9.84 2.97
CA ASN A 220 16.64 9.33 1.93
C ASN A 220 16.04 10.48 1.11
N ALA A 221 15.63 11.57 1.74
CA ALA A 221 15.15 12.75 1.06
C ALA A 221 16.25 13.42 0.21
N ALA A 222 17.49 13.53 0.72
CA ALA A 222 18.63 14.05 -0.04
C ALA A 222 18.86 13.26 -1.33
N ARG A 223 18.80 11.92 -1.26
CA ARG A 223 18.86 11.03 -2.44
C ARG A 223 17.73 11.30 -3.43
N ILE A 224 16.48 11.47 -2.96
CA ILE A 224 15.31 11.70 -3.81
C ILE A 224 15.38 13.06 -4.51
N PHE A 225 15.76 14.11 -3.78
CA PHE A 225 15.87 15.47 -4.30
C PHE A 225 17.21 15.75 -4.99
N ASN A 226 18.08 14.75 -5.10
CA ASN A 226 19.41 14.86 -5.70
C ASN A 226 20.25 16.01 -5.09
N ALA A 227 20.36 16.01 -3.77
CA ALA A 227 21.16 16.96 -3.00
C ALA A 227 22.24 16.22 -2.18
N ASP A 228 23.38 16.88 -1.94
CA ASP A 228 24.43 16.33 -1.06
C ASP A 228 23.95 16.21 0.39
N HIS A 229 23.21 17.22 0.85
CA HIS A 229 22.63 17.30 2.19
C HIS A 229 21.22 17.87 2.12
N LEU A 230 20.33 17.37 3.00
CA LEU A 230 18.96 17.86 3.15
C LEU A 230 18.62 17.92 4.63
N TYR A 231 17.98 19.02 5.05
CA TYR A 231 17.57 19.27 6.42
C TYR A 231 16.07 19.51 6.48
N PHE A 232 15.38 18.87 7.42
CA PHE A 232 13.96 19.15 7.64
C PHE A 232 13.76 20.42 8.48
N VAL A 233 12.87 21.30 8.03
CA VAL A 233 12.53 22.55 8.72
C VAL A 233 11.03 22.61 8.98
N THR A 234 10.64 22.73 10.24
CA THR A 234 9.24 22.68 10.68
C THR A 234 8.57 24.06 10.76
N ASN A 235 9.29 25.14 10.44
CA ASN A 235 8.78 26.51 10.44
C ASN A 235 8.81 27.17 9.04
N GLY A 236 8.61 26.34 8.01
CA GLY A 236 8.49 26.74 6.61
C GLY A 236 9.77 27.29 5.97
N THR A 237 9.72 27.50 4.65
CA THR A 237 10.83 27.99 3.85
C THR A 237 11.33 29.37 4.30
N SER A 238 10.48 30.21 4.88
CA SER A 238 10.90 31.49 5.47
C SER A 238 11.95 31.33 6.57
N THR A 239 11.92 30.22 7.32
CA THR A 239 12.94 29.91 8.32
C THR A 239 14.16 29.27 7.69
N SER A 240 13.98 28.37 6.73
CA SER A 240 15.09 27.78 5.95
C SER A 240 15.97 28.86 5.32
N ASN A 241 15.33 29.86 4.72
CA ASN A 241 15.97 31.06 4.18
C ASN A 241 16.85 31.76 5.21
N LYS A 242 16.34 31.99 6.43
CA LYS A 242 17.12 32.60 7.51
C LYS A 242 18.31 31.73 7.92
N MET A 243 18.14 30.41 8.00
CA MET A 243 19.21 29.47 8.35
C MET A 243 20.35 29.45 7.30
N VAL A 244 20.03 29.71 6.03
CA VAL A 244 21.03 29.71 4.95
C VAL A 244 21.77 31.05 4.89
N TRP A 245 21.08 32.16 5.15
CA TRP A 245 21.65 33.51 5.00
C TRP A 245 22.26 34.10 6.28
N HIS A 246 22.01 33.50 7.44
CA HIS A 246 22.50 33.95 8.75
C HIS A 246 23.22 32.81 9.46
#